data_AF-A0A964HIY4-F1
#
_entry.id   AF-A0A964HIY4-F1
#
_cell.length_a   1.000
_cell.length_b   1.000
_cell.length_c   1.000
_cell.angle_alpha   90.00
_cell.angle_beta   90.00
_cell.angle_gamma   90.00
#
_symmetry.space_group_name_H-M   'P 1'
#
loop_
_entity.id
_entity.type
_entity.pdbx_description
1 polymer ?
#
loop_
_entity_poly.entity_id
_entity_poly.type
_entity_poly.pdbx_seq_one_letter_code
_entity_poly.pdbx_strand_id
1 'polypeptide(L)'
;MRSELALPLANELLVVFGPHAGGRRMLDLSARLTLRGPVYLLDCGNRSNMYHVAKELRTLTNDPAGMLKNIRLSRAFTCYQVLALLEKIRPEAGVPVLILDLLGTFMDESVHLDESVMLFEKTLACIERISHLVPVVVSAKPLLSISSPRLVLLGMLKRQATHIWEELSLDPPAPVEYQPALFPGALLPREGR
;
A
#
# COMPACT_ATOMS: atom_id res chain seq x y z
N MET A 1 -17.48 -5.22 14.07
CA MET A 1 -16.71 -6.48 13.93
C MET A 1 -15.68 -6.26 12.84
N ARG A 2 -14.38 -6.16 13.17
CA ARG A 2 -13.34 -5.90 12.17
C ARG A 2 -13.21 -7.16 11.29
N SER A 3 -13.65 -7.10 10.04
CA SER A 3 -13.35 -8.15 9.07
C SER A 3 -11.85 -8.11 8.81
N GLU A 4 -11.13 -9.01 9.48
CA GLU A 4 -9.70 -9.21 9.31
C GLU A 4 -9.47 -10.19 8.16
N LEU A 5 -8.38 -10.01 7.40
CA LEU A 5 -7.96 -10.99 6.41
C LEU A 5 -7.62 -12.31 7.12
N ALA A 6 -8.32 -13.38 6.74
CA ALA A 6 -8.16 -14.72 7.31
C ALA A 6 -6.83 -15.35 6.86
N LEU A 7 -6.26 -16.19 7.72
CA LEU A 7 -5.03 -16.94 7.45
C LEU A 7 -5.35 -18.45 7.49
N PRO A 8 -4.70 -19.30 6.67
CA PRO A 8 -3.63 -18.98 5.72
C PRO A 8 -4.13 -18.24 4.46
N LEU A 9 -3.23 -17.49 3.81
CA LEU A 9 -3.50 -16.88 2.52
C LEU A 9 -3.26 -17.90 1.40
N ALA A 10 -4.10 -17.88 0.37
CA ALA A 10 -3.89 -18.67 -0.83
C ALA A 10 -2.85 -18.02 -1.77
N ASN A 11 -2.28 -18.82 -2.68
CA ASN A 11 -1.38 -18.36 -3.73
C ASN A 11 -2.19 -17.68 -4.83
N GLU A 12 -2.53 -16.43 -4.58
CA GLU A 12 -3.35 -15.60 -5.44
C GLU A 12 -3.05 -14.11 -5.21
N LEU A 13 -3.64 -13.25 -6.05
CA LEU A 13 -3.57 -11.81 -5.87
C LEU A 13 -4.81 -11.30 -5.12
N LEU A 14 -4.60 -10.88 -3.88
CA LEU A 14 -5.58 -10.12 -3.11
C LEU A 14 -5.26 -8.63 -3.19
N VAL A 15 -6.26 -7.81 -3.52
CA VAL A 15 -6.13 -6.35 -3.51
C VAL A 15 -7.01 -5.72 -2.42
N VAL A 16 -6.38 -4.93 -1.56
CA VAL A 16 -7.01 -4.17 -0.48
C VAL A 16 -7.11 -2.71 -0.87
N PHE A 17 -8.32 -2.22 -1.12
CA PHE A 17 -8.59 -0.80 -1.30
C PHE A 17 -9.01 -0.16 0.02
N GLY A 18 -8.48 1.02 0.31
CA GLY A 18 -8.97 1.86 1.42
C GLY A 18 -8.48 3.30 1.31
N PRO A 19 -9.12 4.26 2.00
CA PRO A 19 -8.81 5.70 1.88
C PRO A 19 -7.33 6.02 2.17
N HIS A 20 -6.70 5.21 3.03
CA HIS A 20 -5.27 5.29 3.33
C HIS A 20 -4.48 4.10 2.77
N ALA A 21 -4.86 3.63 1.59
CA ALA A 21 -4.30 2.46 0.92
C ALA A 21 -4.34 1.20 1.80
N GLY A 22 -5.43 0.98 2.55
CA GLY A 22 -5.53 -0.15 3.50
C GLY A 22 -4.40 -0.21 4.53
N GLY A 23 -3.67 0.89 4.77
CA GLY A 23 -2.35 0.87 5.41
C GLY A 23 -2.34 0.17 6.77
N ARG A 24 -3.30 0.50 7.64
CA ARG A 24 -3.39 -0.15 8.96
C ARG A 24 -3.60 -1.66 8.85
N ARG A 25 -4.53 -2.12 8.00
CA ARG A 25 -4.81 -3.55 7.82
C ARG A 25 -3.62 -4.30 7.25
N MET A 26 -2.88 -3.68 6.33
CA MET A 26 -1.66 -4.27 5.78
C MET A 26 -0.57 -4.40 6.85
N LEU A 27 -0.42 -3.40 7.73
CA LEU A 27 0.52 -3.46 8.84
C LEU A 27 0.12 -4.52 9.87
N ASP A 28 -1.17 -4.61 10.21
CA ASP A 28 -1.71 -5.65 11.11
C ASP A 28 -1.53 -7.06 10.51
N LEU A 29 -1.77 -7.21 9.20
CA LEU A 29 -1.51 -8.44 8.47
C LEU A 29 -0.02 -8.80 8.52
N SER A 30 0.88 -7.83 8.30
CA SER A 30 2.32 -8.08 8.35
C SER A 30 2.75 -8.60 9.72
N ALA A 31 2.25 -8.03 10.81
CA ALA A 31 2.51 -8.52 12.17
C ALA A 31 2.07 -9.99 12.32
N ARG A 32 0.83 -10.31 11.93
CA ARG A 32 0.29 -11.68 12.05
C ARG A 32 1.00 -12.70 11.16
N LEU A 33 1.51 -12.28 10.00
CA LEU A 33 2.29 -13.13 9.10
C LEU A 33 3.69 -13.41 9.64
N THR A 34 4.34 -12.43 10.28
CA THR A 34 5.68 -12.63 10.85
C THR A 34 5.72 -13.69 11.96
N LEU A 35 4.59 -13.94 12.63
CA LEU A 35 4.43 -15.04 13.60
C LEU A 35 4.49 -16.43 12.94
N ARG A 36 4.28 -16.51 11.61
CA ARG A 36 4.27 -17.74 10.83
C ARG A 36 5.55 -17.95 10.02
N GLY A 37 6.38 -16.91 9.87
CA GLY A 37 7.63 -16.98 9.13
C GLY A 37 7.99 -15.68 8.41
N PRO A 38 8.94 -15.73 7.47
CA PRO A 38 9.37 -14.57 6.71
C PRO A 38 8.25 -13.94 5.87
N VAL A 39 8.31 -12.61 5.72
CA VAL A 39 7.43 -11.81 4.86
C VAL A 39 8.30 -10.89 4.01
N TYR A 40 8.01 -10.79 2.71
CA TYR A 40 8.57 -9.73 1.88
C TYR A 40 7.62 -8.54 1.88
N LEU A 41 8.13 -7.35 2.18
CA LEU A 41 7.36 -6.11 2.21
C LEU A 41 7.96 -5.11 1.22
N LEU A 42 7.22 -4.77 0.17
CA LEU A 42 7.56 -3.70 -0.76
C LEU A 42 6.72 -2.47 -0.44
N ASP A 43 7.36 -1.39 -0.01
CA ASP A 43 6.68 -0.13 0.29
C ASP A 43 6.82 0.86 -0.86
N CYS A 44 5.71 1.11 -1.57
CA CYS A 44 5.65 2.03 -2.70
C CYS A 44 5.13 3.42 -2.31
N GLY A 45 4.29 3.52 -1.27
CA GLY A 45 3.67 4.80 -0.87
C GLY A 45 4.14 5.34 0.48
N ASN A 46 5.31 4.91 0.95
CA ASN A 46 5.87 5.25 2.25
C ASN A 46 4.89 4.96 3.42
N ARG A 47 4.35 3.74 3.43
CA ARG A 47 3.35 3.25 4.39
C ARG A 47 3.90 2.27 5.43
N SER A 48 5.17 1.89 5.34
CA SER A 48 5.84 0.92 6.23
C SER A 48 6.09 1.45 7.65
N ASN A 49 5.03 1.73 8.42
CA ASN A 49 5.13 2.14 9.82
C ASN A 49 5.48 0.93 10.72
N MET A 50 6.78 0.61 10.80
CA MET A 50 7.28 -0.52 11.59
C MET A 50 7.12 -0.32 13.10
N TYR A 51 6.95 0.91 13.57
CA TYR A 51 6.59 1.16 14.97
C TYR A 51 5.18 0.65 15.28
N HIS A 52 4.22 0.85 14.37
CA HIS A 52 2.89 0.26 14.48
C HIS A 52 2.96 -1.27 14.52
N VAL A 53 3.72 -1.87 13.60
CA VAL A 53 3.93 -3.33 13.56
C VAL A 53 4.52 -3.83 14.87
N ALA A 54 5.54 -3.15 15.42
CA ALA A 54 6.13 -3.50 16.70
C ALA A 54 5.13 -3.39 17.87
N LYS A 55 4.27 -2.36 17.86
CA LYS A 55 3.21 -2.18 18.85
C LYS A 55 2.17 -3.31 18.78
N GLU A 56 1.77 -3.70 17.58
CA GLU A 56 0.86 -4.82 17.37
C GLU A 56 1.50 -6.13 17.82
N LEU A 57 2.76 -6.39 17.46
CA LEU A 57 3.46 -7.61 17.89
C LEU A 57 3.57 -7.75 19.42
N ARG A 58 3.67 -6.65 20.18
CA ARG A 58 3.65 -6.70 21.66
C ARG A 58 2.35 -7.27 22.23
N THR A 59 1.24 -7.21 21.50
CA THR A 59 -0.03 -7.81 21.94
C THR A 59 -0.14 -9.28 21.54
N LEU A 60 0.67 -9.73 20.57
CA LEU A 60 0.60 -11.06 19.96
C LEU A 60 1.71 -12.02 20.39
N THR A 61 2.85 -11.51 20.89
CA THR A 61 4.01 -12.31 21.27
C THR A 61 4.87 -11.64 22.35
N ASN A 62 5.63 -12.46 23.08
CA ASN A 62 6.64 -12.00 24.04
C ASN A 62 7.98 -11.63 23.38
N ASP A 63 8.18 -11.93 22.09
CA ASP A 63 9.38 -11.54 21.33
C ASP A 63 9.05 -10.73 20.05
N PRO A 64 8.60 -9.47 20.18
CA PRO A 64 8.33 -8.61 19.02
C PRO A 64 9.58 -8.36 18.17
N ALA A 65 10.75 -8.24 18.79
CA ALA A 65 12.00 -7.94 18.11
C ALA A 65 12.43 -9.10 17.21
N GLY A 66 12.29 -10.35 17.68
CA GLY A 66 12.51 -11.54 16.86
C GLY A 66 11.56 -11.60 15.67
N MET A 67 10.27 -11.32 15.87
CA MET A 67 9.28 -11.36 14.79
C MET A 67 9.52 -10.28 13.74
N LEU A 68 9.98 -9.08 14.12
CA LEU A 68 10.36 -8.04 13.15
C LEU A 68 11.50 -8.46 12.22
N LYS A 69 12.41 -9.34 12.66
CA LYS A 69 13.49 -9.86 11.80
C LYS A 69 12.99 -10.73 10.64
N ASN A 70 11.73 -11.20 10.72
CA ASN A 70 11.10 -11.93 9.62
C ASN A 70 10.67 -11.01 8.47
N ILE A 71 10.72 -9.69 8.62
CA ILE A 71 10.34 -8.74 7.57
C ILE A 71 11.55 -8.42 6.68
N ARG A 72 11.46 -8.78 5.41
CA ARG A 72 12.37 -8.37 4.34
C ARG A 72 11.79 -7.13 3.65
N LEU A 73 12.18 -5.95 4.13
CA LEU A 73 11.66 -4.66 3.65
C LEU A 73 12.46 -4.12 2.46
N SER A 74 11.76 -3.69 1.41
CA SER A 74 12.29 -2.85 0.34
C SER A 74 11.38 -1.63 0.15
N ARG A 75 11.96 -0.49 -0.22
CA ARG A 75 11.22 0.74 -0.53
C ARG A 75 11.45 1.13 -1.99
N ALA A 76 10.38 1.55 -2.65
CA ALA A 76 10.42 2.16 -3.98
C ALA A 76 9.91 3.60 -3.87
N PHE A 77 10.60 4.51 -4.55
CA PHE A 77 10.24 5.92 -4.65
C PHE A 77 9.75 6.29 -6.05
N THR A 78 9.92 5.42 -7.04
CA THR A 78 9.47 5.62 -8.42
C THR A 78 8.85 4.35 -8.99
N CYS A 79 8.00 4.49 -10.01
CA CYS A 79 7.39 3.35 -10.70
C CYS A 79 8.43 2.42 -11.36
N TYR A 80 9.56 2.96 -11.82
CA TYR A 80 10.70 2.18 -12.31
C TYR A 80 11.32 1.30 -11.22
N GLN A 81 11.48 1.84 -10.00
CA GLN A 81 12.02 1.08 -8.87
C GLN A 81 11.06 -0.03 -8.43
N VAL A 82 9.75 0.20 -8.49
CA VAL A 82 8.75 -0.85 -8.23
C VAL A 82 8.96 -2.03 -9.17
N LEU A 83 8.99 -1.78 -10.48
CA LEU A 83 9.22 -2.83 -11.48
C LEU A 83 10.55 -3.56 -11.23
N ALA A 84 11.64 -2.81 -11.08
CA ALA A 84 12.97 -3.38 -10.89
C ALA A 84 13.10 -4.23 -9.61
N LEU A 85 12.37 -3.88 -8.53
CA LEU A 85 12.35 -4.66 -7.29
C LEU A 85 11.53 -5.95 -7.47
N LEU A 86 10.38 -5.88 -8.13
CA LEU A 86 9.53 -7.06 -8.40
C LEU A 86 10.21 -8.07 -9.34
N GLU A 87 10.94 -7.62 -10.35
CA GLU A 87 11.73 -8.48 -11.23
C GLU A 87 12.84 -9.25 -10.49
N LYS A 88 13.34 -8.68 -9.38
CA LYS A 88 14.36 -9.32 -8.53
C LYS A 88 13.78 -10.30 -7.53
N ILE A 89 12.47 -10.27 -7.26
CA ILE A 89 11.84 -11.23 -6.35
C ILE A 89 11.98 -12.64 -6.93
N ARG A 90 12.50 -13.53 -6.10
CA ARG A 90 12.50 -14.98 -6.31
C ARG A 90 11.51 -15.56 -5.30
N PRO A 91 10.30 -15.97 -5.73
CA PRO A 91 9.28 -16.47 -4.81
C PRO A 91 9.79 -17.69 -4.04
N GLU A 92 9.69 -17.64 -2.72
CA GLU A 92 10.02 -18.74 -1.81
C GLU A 92 8.72 -19.31 -1.26
N ALA A 93 8.50 -20.62 -1.39
CA ALA A 93 7.27 -21.26 -0.91
C ALA A 93 7.00 -20.92 0.57
N GLY A 94 5.80 -20.43 0.86
CA GLY A 94 5.40 -20.01 2.22
C GLY A 94 5.86 -18.62 2.65
N VAL A 95 6.58 -17.86 1.80
CA VAL A 95 6.98 -16.46 2.07
C VAL A 95 6.06 -15.52 1.28
N PRO A 96 5.01 -14.96 1.90
CA PRO A 96 4.09 -14.07 1.21
C PRO A 96 4.73 -12.70 0.91
N VAL A 97 4.21 -12.07 -0.14
CA VAL A 97 4.65 -10.76 -0.63
C VAL A 97 3.55 -9.74 -0.36
N LEU A 98 3.88 -8.71 0.42
CA LEU A 98 3.00 -7.57 0.68
C LEU A 98 3.52 -6.34 -0.06
N ILE A 99 2.64 -5.70 -0.85
CA ILE A 99 2.97 -4.49 -1.60
C ILE A 99 2.08 -3.35 -1.09
N LEU A 100 2.72 -2.34 -0.47
CA LEU A 100 2.03 -1.24 0.20
C LEU A 100 1.84 -0.05 -0.75
N ASP A 101 0.59 0.36 -0.95
CA ASP A 101 0.20 1.54 -1.74
C ASP A 101 0.81 1.53 -3.15
N LEU A 102 0.61 0.41 -3.88
CA LEU A 102 1.26 0.13 -5.17
C LEU A 102 1.12 1.28 -6.17
N LEU A 103 -0.09 1.82 -6.31
CA LEU A 103 -0.38 2.90 -7.25
C LEU A 103 0.33 4.21 -6.90
N GLY A 104 0.80 4.40 -5.65
CA GLY A 104 1.38 5.66 -5.17
C GLY A 104 2.50 6.20 -6.06
N THR A 105 3.43 5.35 -6.50
CA THR A 105 4.55 5.76 -7.39
C THR A 105 4.16 5.89 -8.85
N PHE A 106 3.06 5.26 -9.28
CA PHE A 106 2.56 5.34 -10.65
C PHE A 106 1.66 6.56 -10.88
N MET A 107 1.28 7.26 -9.80
CA MET A 107 0.55 8.53 -9.86
C MET A 107 1.47 9.73 -10.05
N ASP A 108 2.78 9.54 -10.12
CA ASP A 108 3.74 10.61 -10.39
C ASP A 108 3.50 11.22 -11.79
N GLU A 109 3.25 12.53 -11.82
CA GLU A 109 2.98 13.28 -13.04
C GLU A 109 4.26 13.64 -13.82
N SER A 110 5.44 13.46 -13.22
CA SER A 110 6.72 13.64 -13.92
C SER A 110 7.02 12.53 -14.94
N VAL A 111 6.34 11.38 -14.84
CA VAL A 111 6.42 10.27 -15.80
C VAL A 111 5.29 10.41 -16.81
N HIS A 112 5.54 10.20 -18.10
CA HIS A 112 4.46 10.28 -19.11
C HIS A 112 3.38 9.22 -18.90
N LEU A 113 2.13 9.50 -19.31
CA LEU A 113 1.02 8.57 -19.12
C LEU A 113 1.28 7.21 -19.77
N ASP A 114 1.64 7.21 -21.05
CA ASP A 114 1.89 5.99 -21.83
C ASP A 114 3.01 5.15 -21.23
N GLU A 115 4.08 5.81 -20.77
CA GLU A 115 5.19 5.15 -20.10
C GLU A 115 4.76 4.53 -18.77
N SER A 116 4.00 5.26 -17.96
CA SER A 116 3.46 4.73 -16.71
C SER A 116 2.52 3.55 -16.93
N VAL A 117 1.70 3.56 -17.99
CA VAL A 117 0.83 2.43 -18.35
C VAL A 117 1.68 1.23 -18.72
N MET A 118 2.66 1.40 -19.61
CA MET A 118 3.58 0.33 -20.04
C MET A 118 4.36 -0.28 -18.85
N LEU A 119 4.87 0.55 -17.94
CA LEU A 119 5.53 0.08 -16.72
C LEU A 119 4.57 -0.67 -15.79
N PHE A 120 3.32 -0.23 -15.71
CA PHE A 120 2.32 -0.86 -14.87
C PHE A 120 1.88 -2.22 -15.42
N GLU A 121 1.76 -2.38 -16.74
CA GLU A 121 1.52 -3.67 -17.39
C GLU A 121 2.61 -4.69 -17.04
N LYS A 122 3.88 -4.29 -17.17
CA LYS A 122 5.02 -5.15 -16.79
C LYS A 122 5.02 -5.48 -15.29
N THR A 123 4.64 -4.51 -14.46
CA THR A 123 4.52 -4.67 -13.01
C THR A 123 3.44 -5.69 -12.65
N LEU A 124 2.26 -5.60 -13.29
CA LEU A 124 1.17 -6.56 -13.08
C LEU A 124 1.55 -7.96 -13.55
N ALA A 125 2.24 -8.09 -14.70
CA ALA A 125 2.74 -9.39 -15.16
C ALA A 125 3.73 -10.03 -14.17
N CYS A 126 4.58 -9.23 -13.52
CA CYS A 126 5.45 -9.72 -12.45
C CYS A 126 4.64 -10.19 -11.23
N ILE A 127 3.65 -9.39 -10.80
CA ILE A 127 2.78 -9.70 -9.66
C ILE A 127 2.00 -11.00 -9.92
N GLU A 128 1.42 -11.16 -11.10
CA GLU A 128 0.67 -12.35 -11.50
C GLU A 128 1.56 -13.61 -11.41
N ARG A 129 2.75 -13.56 -12.02
CA ARG A 129 3.71 -14.67 -11.98
C ARG A 129 4.12 -15.03 -10.54
N ILE A 130 4.29 -14.03 -9.67
CA ILE A 130 4.62 -14.26 -8.25
C ILE A 130 3.42 -14.87 -7.53
N SER A 131 2.20 -14.38 -7.80
CA SER A 131 0.97 -14.80 -7.13
C SER A 131 0.62 -16.26 -7.35
N HIS A 132 1.00 -16.84 -8.50
CA HIS A 132 0.84 -18.27 -8.74
C HIS A 132 1.69 -19.16 -7.83
N LEU A 133 2.77 -18.63 -7.24
CA LEU A 133 3.73 -19.40 -6.43
C LEU A 133 3.63 -19.12 -4.93
N VAL A 134 3.26 -17.89 -4.56
CA VAL A 134 3.15 -17.44 -3.16
C VAL A 134 1.99 -16.45 -3.04
N PRO A 135 1.43 -16.24 -1.83
CA PRO A 135 0.40 -15.24 -1.64
C PRO A 135 0.93 -13.84 -1.92
N VAL A 136 0.19 -13.04 -2.69
CA VAL A 136 0.49 -11.63 -2.92
C VAL A 136 -0.68 -10.78 -2.44
N VAL A 137 -0.41 -9.85 -1.52
CA VAL A 137 -1.39 -8.86 -1.09
C VAL A 137 -0.92 -7.48 -1.48
N VAL A 138 -1.67 -6.84 -2.36
CA VAL A 138 -1.46 -5.46 -2.78
C VAL A 138 -2.43 -4.58 -2.03
N SER A 139 -1.97 -3.41 -1.63
CA SER A 139 -2.86 -2.34 -1.20
C SER A 139 -2.75 -1.13 -2.09
N ALA A 140 -3.86 -0.43 -2.26
CA ALA A 140 -3.95 0.75 -3.09
C ALA A 140 -5.05 1.69 -2.55
N LYS A 141 -4.91 2.99 -2.81
CA LYS A 141 -6.01 3.92 -2.58
C LYS A 141 -7.08 3.71 -3.66
N PRO A 142 -8.38 3.72 -3.32
CA PRO A 142 -9.40 3.94 -4.33
C PRO A 142 -9.10 5.32 -4.93
N LEU A 143 -8.82 5.38 -6.23
CA LEU A 143 -8.62 6.68 -6.88
C LEU A 143 -9.99 7.39 -6.88
N LEU A 144 -10.13 8.41 -6.03
CA LEU A 144 -11.38 9.17 -5.88
C LEU A 144 -11.48 10.36 -6.84
N SER A 145 -10.52 10.57 -7.74
CA SER A 145 -10.63 11.63 -8.75
C SER A 145 -11.37 11.10 -9.96
N ILE A 146 -12.64 11.48 -10.10
CA ILE A 146 -13.57 11.17 -11.21
C ILE A 146 -12.99 11.57 -12.60
N SER A 147 -11.83 12.23 -12.66
CA SER A 147 -11.31 12.91 -13.86
C SER A 147 -9.79 12.74 -14.12
N SER A 148 -9.07 11.83 -13.45
CA SER A 148 -7.64 11.64 -13.74
C SER A 148 -7.39 10.68 -14.92
N PRO A 149 -6.52 11.02 -15.90
CA PRO A 149 -6.12 10.09 -16.96
C PRO A 149 -5.51 8.78 -16.44
N ARG A 150 -4.94 8.79 -15.23
CA ARG A 150 -4.33 7.62 -14.58
C ARG A 150 -5.32 6.65 -13.93
N LEU A 151 -6.63 6.94 -13.98
CA LEU A 151 -7.68 6.02 -13.55
C LEU A 151 -7.61 4.66 -14.24
N VAL A 152 -7.07 4.61 -15.46
CA VAL A 152 -6.84 3.37 -16.20
C VAL A 152 -6.02 2.35 -15.38
N LEU A 153 -5.03 2.82 -14.59
CA LEU A 153 -4.17 1.96 -13.77
C LEU A 153 -4.94 1.27 -12.65
N LEU A 154 -5.90 1.98 -12.02
CA LEU A 154 -6.79 1.36 -11.04
C LEU A 154 -7.65 0.28 -11.69
N GLY A 155 -8.19 0.56 -12.88
CA GLY A 155 -8.96 -0.41 -13.66
C GLY A 155 -8.14 -1.66 -13.98
N MET A 156 -6.87 -1.50 -14.37
CA MET A 156 -5.94 -2.60 -14.61
C MET A 156 -5.70 -3.43 -13.34
N LEU A 157 -5.44 -2.78 -12.20
CA LEU A 157 -5.24 -3.48 -10.93
C LEU A 157 -6.50 -4.26 -10.49
N LYS A 158 -7.68 -3.66 -10.60
CA LYS A 158 -8.95 -4.31 -10.27
C LYS A 158 -9.21 -5.54 -11.15
N ARG A 159 -8.89 -5.47 -12.45
CA ARG A 159 -9.05 -6.62 -13.37
C ARG A 159 -8.10 -7.77 -13.06
N GLN A 160 -6.88 -7.46 -12.58
CA GLN A 160 -5.89 -8.50 -12.26
C GLN A 160 -6.17 -9.19 -10.92
N ALA A 161 -6.88 -8.53 -10.01
CA ALA A 161 -7.16 -9.04 -8.67
C ALA A 161 -7.99 -10.33 -8.71
N THR A 162 -7.54 -11.38 -8.03
CA THR A 162 -8.35 -12.59 -7.78
C THR A 162 -9.45 -12.29 -6.77
N HIS A 163 -9.08 -11.57 -5.70
CA HIS A 163 -10.01 -11.08 -4.70
C HIS A 163 -9.80 -9.58 -4.46
N ILE A 164 -10.92 -8.88 -4.27
CA ILE A 164 -10.92 -7.46 -3.92
C ILE A 164 -11.58 -7.30 -2.56
N TRP A 165 -10.90 -6.59 -1.67
CA TRP A 165 -11.44 -6.15 -0.40
C TRP A 165 -11.46 -4.62 -0.37
N GLU A 166 -12.64 -4.03 -0.21
CA GLU A 166 -12.80 -2.57 -0.15
C GLU A 166 -13.15 -2.15 1.28
N GLU A 167 -12.33 -1.27 1.86
CA GLU A 167 -12.64 -0.58 3.10
C GLU A 167 -13.73 0.45 2.82
N LEU A 168 -14.98 0.09 3.15
CA LEU A 168 -16.05 1.06 3.22
C LEU A 168 -15.69 2.08 4.29
N SER A 169 -15.39 3.31 3.85
CA SER A 169 -15.19 4.43 4.76
C SER A 169 -16.56 4.79 5.34
N LEU A 170 -16.90 4.22 6.49
CA LEU A 170 -18.07 4.64 7.28
C LEU A 170 -17.72 5.79 8.23
N ASP A 171 -16.44 6.12 8.36
CA ASP A 171 -16.00 7.21 9.23
C ASP A 171 -16.21 8.55 8.50
N PRO A 172 -16.88 9.54 9.15
CA PRO A 172 -16.94 10.89 8.61
C PRO A 172 -15.51 11.40 8.40
N PRO A 173 -15.26 12.22 7.37
CA PRO A 173 -13.94 12.81 7.15
C PRO A 173 -13.47 13.44 8.47
N ALA A 174 -12.22 13.16 8.85
CA ALA A 174 -11.64 13.75 10.05
C ALA A 174 -11.90 15.27 10.04
N PRO A 175 -12.27 15.87 11.18
CA PRO A 175 -12.46 17.31 11.25
C PRO A 175 -11.21 17.97 10.65
N VAL A 176 -11.41 18.89 9.71
CA VAL A 176 -10.33 19.72 9.19
C VAL A 176 -9.80 20.51 10.39
N GLU A 177 -8.69 20.05 10.98
CA GLU A 177 -7.93 20.87 11.91
C GLU A 177 -7.41 22.04 11.09
N TYR A 178 -8.06 23.20 11.26
CA TYR A 178 -7.52 24.45 10.74
C TYR A 178 -6.12 24.61 11.31
N GLN A 179 -5.12 24.40 10.46
CA GLN A 179 -3.74 24.69 10.79
C GLN A 179 -3.70 26.18 11.15
N PRO A 180 -3.39 26.55 12.40
CA PRO A 180 -3.32 27.95 12.77
C PRO A 180 -2.28 28.63 11.88
N ALA A 181 -2.62 29.79 11.34
CA ALA A 181 -1.72 30.55 10.49
C ALA A 181 -0.38 30.74 11.22
N LEU A 182 0.72 30.43 10.52
CA LEU A 182 2.09 30.59 11.03
C LEU A 182 2.40 32.03 11.48
N PHE A 183 1.57 33.00 11.07
CA PHE A 183 1.60 34.37 11.57
C PHE A 183 0.17 34.85 11.85
N PRO A 184 -0.16 35.21 13.11
CA PRO A 184 -1.40 35.89 13.41
C PRO A 184 -1.24 37.37 13.04
N GLY A 185 -1.67 37.76 11.83
CA GLY A 185 -1.78 39.18 11.47
C GLY A 185 -1.39 39.52 10.04
N ALA A 186 -2.29 39.29 9.09
CA ALA A 186 -2.32 40.03 7.83
C ALA A 186 -3.77 40.14 7.34
N LEU A 187 -4.68 40.58 8.20
CA LEU A 187 -5.87 41.28 7.74
C LEU A 187 -5.54 42.77 7.78
N LEU A 188 -5.54 43.41 6.61
CA LEU A 188 -6.16 44.70 6.33
C LEU A 188 -5.79 45.10 4.89
N PRO A 189 -6.72 45.07 3.92
CA PRO A 189 -6.68 46.03 2.82
C PRO A 189 -7.03 47.40 3.41
N ARG A 190 -6.15 48.38 3.22
CA ARG A 190 -6.45 49.79 3.52
C ARG A 190 -7.52 50.28 2.54
N GLU A 191 -8.66 50.70 3.07
CA GLU A 191 -9.56 51.60 2.34
C GLU A 191 -8.92 52.99 2.22
N GLY A 192 -9.05 53.61 1.04
CA GLY A 192 -9.12 55.06 0.88
C GLY A 192 -7.86 55.78 0.39
N ARG A 193 -7.81 56.03 -0.92
CA ARG A 193 -8.03 57.38 -1.49
C ARG A 193 -8.32 57.29 -2.98
#